data_AF-A0A2J8PHM8-F1
#
_entry.id   AF-A0A2J8PHM8-F1
#
_cell.length_a   1.000
_cell.length_b   1.000
_cell.length_c   1.000
_cell.angle_alpha   90.00
_cell.angle_beta   90.00
_cell.angle_gamma   90.00
#
_symmetry.space_group_name_H-M   'P 1'
#
loop_
_entity.id
_entity.type
_entity.pdbx_description
1 polymer ?
#
loop_
_entity_poly.entity_id
_entity_poly.type
_entity_poly.pdbx_seq_one_letter_code
_entity_poly.pdbx_strand_id
1 'polypeptide(L)'
;MSPHGDGRGQARGRAVRVGLRRSGGIRGGVAVFAAVAAVFTFTLPPSVPGGDSGELITAAHELGVAHPPGYPLFTLVAKLAITLFPFGSIAYRVNLLCGLFGAVAASLLFFTVFRLSGSSAGGILAAGVFSFSRLTWQWSIAAEVFSLNNLFVGLLMALTVHFEEAATAKERSKIAKIGAFCCGLSLCNQHTIILYVLCIIPWILFQLLKKKSGVPSYFIYLTVCRVLALCHMLAPGAEESALNKTDIASIVN
;
A
#
# COMPACT_ATOMS: atom_id res chain seq x y z
N MET A 1 -0.94 44.65 -32.37
CA MET A 1 -1.92 43.54 -32.29
C MET A 1 -1.34 42.45 -31.40
N SER A 2 -1.70 42.45 -30.12
CA SER A 2 -1.25 41.43 -29.17
C SER A 2 -2.07 40.15 -29.34
N PRO A 3 -1.44 38.96 -29.45
CA PRO A 3 -2.17 37.71 -29.46
C PRO A 3 -2.55 37.39 -28.00
N HIS A 4 -3.74 37.82 -27.57
CA HIS A 4 -4.38 37.24 -26.39
C HIS A 4 -4.78 35.80 -26.72
N GLY A 5 -3.81 34.90 -26.60
CA GLY A 5 -3.98 33.47 -26.80
C GLY A 5 -5.02 32.90 -25.84
N ASP A 6 -5.96 32.15 -26.40
CA ASP A 6 -7.07 31.49 -25.74
C ASP A 6 -6.61 30.47 -24.68
N GLY A 7 -6.30 30.96 -23.48
CA GLY A 7 -5.98 30.12 -22.32
C GLY A 7 -7.16 29.28 -21.84
N ARG A 8 -8.40 29.62 -22.24
CA ARG A 8 -9.61 28.86 -21.91
C ARG A 8 -9.72 27.59 -22.76
N GLY A 9 -9.36 27.65 -24.05
CA GLY A 9 -9.29 26.51 -24.95
C GLY A 9 -8.25 25.47 -24.51
N GLN A 10 -7.05 25.91 -24.10
CA GLN A 10 -6.01 24.99 -23.60
C GLN A 10 -6.38 24.33 -22.27
N ALA A 11 -6.97 25.08 -21.32
CA ALA A 11 -7.43 24.53 -20.05
C ALA A 11 -8.55 23.49 -20.25
N ARG A 12 -9.50 23.78 -21.15
CA ARG A 12 -10.59 22.87 -21.51
C ARG A 12 -10.07 21.59 -22.20
N GLY A 13 -9.12 21.72 -23.14
CA GLY A 13 -8.49 20.57 -23.79
C GLY A 13 -7.65 19.70 -22.85
N ARG A 14 -7.05 20.28 -21.80
CA ARG A 14 -6.35 19.53 -20.76
C ARG A 14 -7.33 18.78 -19.85
N ALA A 15 -8.42 19.42 -19.43
CA ALA A 15 -9.45 18.79 -18.61
C ALA A 15 -10.14 17.60 -19.31
N VAL A 16 -10.47 17.74 -20.60
CA VAL A 16 -11.06 16.66 -21.41
C VAL A 16 -10.08 15.48 -21.54
N ARG A 17 -8.80 15.72 -21.83
CA ARG A 17 -7.78 14.66 -21.89
C ARG A 17 -7.59 13.93 -20.56
N VAL A 18 -7.59 14.66 -19.44
CA VAL A 18 -7.52 14.07 -18.10
C VAL A 18 -8.75 13.20 -17.81
N GLY A 19 -9.94 13.65 -18.22
CA GLY A 19 -11.20 12.90 -18.09
C GLY A 19 -11.22 11.60 -18.90
N LEU A 20 -10.83 11.64 -20.18
CA LEU A 20 -10.73 10.44 -21.01
C LEU A 20 -9.69 9.44 -20.49
N ARG A 21 -8.50 9.93 -20.08
CA ARG A 21 -7.49 9.07 -19.42
C ARG A 21 -8.03 8.51 -18.11
N ARG A 22 -8.91 9.21 -17.39
CA ARG A 22 -9.48 8.68 -16.14
C ARG A 22 -10.44 7.53 -16.40
N SER A 23 -11.35 7.69 -17.35
CA SER A 23 -12.32 6.66 -17.72
C SER A 23 -11.66 5.41 -18.34
N GLY A 24 -10.71 5.61 -19.27
CA GLY A 24 -9.96 4.52 -19.88
C GLY A 24 -9.11 3.74 -18.88
N GLY A 25 -8.48 4.44 -17.93
CA GLY A 25 -7.71 3.81 -16.85
C GLY A 25 -8.57 2.96 -15.91
N ILE A 26 -9.80 3.38 -15.60
CA ILE A 26 -10.71 2.60 -14.74
C ILE A 26 -11.14 1.31 -15.45
N ARG A 27 -11.57 1.39 -16.71
CA ARG A 27 -12.00 0.21 -17.48
C ARG A 27 -10.85 -0.81 -17.64
N GLY A 28 -9.66 -0.33 -17.97
CA GLY A 28 -8.47 -1.18 -18.08
C GLY A 28 -8.07 -1.80 -16.74
N GLY A 29 -8.13 -1.02 -15.65
CA GLY A 29 -7.84 -1.52 -14.30
C GLY A 29 -8.80 -2.62 -13.86
N VAL A 30 -10.11 -2.43 -14.10
CA VAL A 30 -11.13 -3.45 -13.82
C VAL A 30 -10.88 -4.73 -14.63
N ALA A 31 -10.53 -4.61 -15.92
CA ALA A 31 -10.22 -5.77 -16.75
C ALA A 31 -8.97 -6.53 -16.25
N VAL A 32 -7.91 -5.80 -15.88
CA VAL A 32 -6.69 -6.39 -15.29
C VAL A 32 -6.99 -7.07 -13.96
N PHE A 33 -7.74 -6.40 -13.08
CA PHE A 33 -8.19 -6.98 -11.81
C PHE A 33 -8.93 -8.29 -12.04
N ALA A 34 -9.94 -8.30 -12.92
CA ALA A 34 -10.75 -9.50 -13.17
C ALA A 34 -9.90 -10.65 -13.73
N ALA A 35 -9.01 -10.36 -14.68
CA ALA A 35 -8.13 -11.38 -15.27
C ALA A 35 -7.14 -11.97 -14.24
N VAL A 36 -6.46 -11.11 -13.47
CA VAL A 36 -5.48 -11.56 -12.46
C VAL A 36 -6.19 -12.26 -11.30
N ALA A 37 -7.33 -11.74 -10.83
CA ALA A 37 -8.12 -12.37 -9.78
C ALA A 37 -8.59 -13.76 -10.20
N ALA A 38 -9.04 -13.93 -11.45
CA ALA A 38 -9.41 -15.24 -11.98
C ALA A 38 -8.22 -16.22 -11.94
N VAL A 39 -7.07 -15.83 -12.50
CA VAL A 39 -5.87 -16.70 -12.54
C VAL A 39 -5.38 -17.06 -11.14
N PHE A 40 -5.29 -16.08 -10.23
CA PHE A 40 -4.92 -16.35 -8.85
C PHE A 40 -5.93 -17.27 -8.19
N THR A 41 -7.23 -17.02 -8.34
CA THR A 41 -8.29 -17.88 -7.78
C THR A 41 -8.21 -19.33 -8.27
N PHE A 42 -7.94 -19.55 -9.56
CA PHE A 42 -7.78 -20.89 -10.13
C PHE A 42 -6.50 -21.61 -9.71
N THR A 43 -5.50 -20.88 -9.19
CA THR A 43 -4.22 -21.44 -8.74
C THR A 43 -4.06 -21.45 -7.22
N LEU A 44 -5.11 -21.06 -6.47
CA LEU A 44 -5.10 -21.09 -5.02
C LEU A 44 -4.97 -22.53 -4.48
N PRO A 45 -4.08 -22.78 -3.51
CA PRO A 45 -4.09 -24.02 -2.76
C PRO A 45 -5.37 -24.11 -1.90
N PRO A 46 -6.04 -25.28 -1.89
CA PRO A 46 -7.26 -25.48 -1.10
C PRO A 46 -7.00 -25.64 0.41
N SER A 47 -5.75 -25.90 0.78
CA SER A 47 -5.29 -26.13 2.15
C SER A 47 -4.25 -25.09 2.58
N VAL A 48 -3.76 -25.24 3.82
CA VAL A 48 -2.69 -24.40 4.39
C VAL A 48 -1.42 -24.55 3.54
N PRO A 49 -0.93 -23.47 2.91
CA PRO A 49 0.39 -23.45 2.27
C PRO A 49 1.52 -23.65 3.28
N GLY A 50 2.71 -24.01 2.82
CA GLY A 50 3.91 -24.01 3.66
C GLY A 50 4.36 -22.58 4.04
N GLY A 51 5.40 -22.47 4.87
CA GLY A 51 5.89 -21.19 5.38
C GLY A 51 5.11 -20.74 6.62
N ASP A 52 4.83 -19.44 6.72
CA ASP A 52 4.19 -18.83 7.89
C ASP A 52 2.66 -18.85 7.79
N SER A 53 2.13 -19.27 6.63
CA SER A 53 0.70 -19.34 6.35
C SER A 53 -0.12 -20.07 7.42
N GLY A 54 0.39 -21.17 7.97
CA GLY A 54 -0.32 -21.92 9.03
C GLY A 54 -0.48 -21.12 10.33
N GLU A 55 0.56 -20.41 10.72
CA GLU A 55 0.53 -19.52 11.88
C GLU A 55 -0.37 -18.33 11.62
N LEU A 56 -0.23 -17.66 10.46
CA LEU A 56 -1.03 -16.50 10.09
C LEU A 56 -2.53 -16.81 10.00
N ILE A 57 -2.89 -17.97 9.43
CA ILE A 57 -4.28 -18.42 9.37
C ILE A 57 -4.82 -18.70 10.78
N THR A 58 -4.03 -19.35 11.64
CA THR A 58 -4.44 -19.67 13.01
C THR A 58 -4.58 -18.40 13.86
N ALA A 59 -3.63 -17.48 13.77
CA ALA A 59 -3.69 -16.17 14.41
C ALA A 59 -4.91 -15.38 13.93
N ALA A 60 -5.21 -15.38 12.63
CA ALA A 60 -6.42 -14.77 12.08
C ALA A 60 -7.70 -15.44 12.58
N HIS A 61 -7.72 -16.76 12.74
CA HIS A 61 -8.90 -17.48 13.22
C HIS A 61 -9.19 -17.19 14.69
N GLU A 62 -8.16 -17.24 15.54
CA GLU A 62 -8.27 -17.04 16.99
C GLU A 62 -8.20 -15.57 17.43
N LEU A 63 -7.93 -14.64 16.49
CA LEU A 63 -7.55 -13.26 16.81
C LEU A 63 -6.31 -13.19 17.72
N GLY A 64 -5.36 -14.09 17.48
CA GLY A 64 -4.06 -14.15 18.15
C GLY A 64 -3.03 -13.19 17.55
N VAL A 65 -1.82 -13.25 18.09
CA VAL A 65 -0.67 -12.47 17.61
C VAL A 65 0.28 -13.45 16.92
N ALA A 66 0.57 -13.20 15.65
CA ALA A 66 1.56 -13.96 14.89
C ALA A 66 2.99 -13.56 15.29
N HIS A 67 3.99 -14.25 14.75
CA HIS A 67 5.39 -13.90 14.92
C HIS A 67 5.66 -12.40 14.64
N PRO A 68 6.68 -11.80 15.28
CA PRO A 68 6.99 -10.37 15.11
C PRO A 68 7.10 -9.98 13.63
N PRO A 69 6.46 -8.87 13.20
CA PRO A 69 5.88 -7.77 13.99
C PRO A 69 4.42 -7.99 14.47
N GLY A 70 3.83 -9.16 14.27
CA GLY A 70 2.48 -9.52 14.75
C GLY A 70 1.33 -9.23 13.79
N TYR A 71 1.58 -8.49 12.70
CA TYR A 71 0.66 -8.27 11.56
C TYR A 71 -0.81 -7.94 11.93
N PRO A 72 -1.08 -7.03 12.88
CA PRO A 72 -2.42 -6.82 13.42
C PRO A 72 -3.46 -6.45 12.36
N LEU A 73 -3.08 -5.68 11.33
CA LEU A 73 -3.99 -5.34 10.25
C LEU A 73 -4.38 -6.55 9.41
N PHE A 74 -3.40 -7.39 9.05
CA PHE A 74 -3.65 -8.59 8.27
C PHE A 74 -4.57 -9.54 9.04
N THR A 75 -4.28 -9.79 10.31
CA THR A 75 -5.08 -10.66 11.20
C THR A 75 -6.54 -10.21 11.26
N LEU A 76 -6.80 -8.90 11.44
CA LEU A 76 -8.16 -8.36 11.51
C LEU A 76 -8.92 -8.51 10.18
N VAL A 77 -8.27 -8.19 9.05
CA VAL A 77 -8.91 -8.29 7.73
C VAL A 77 -9.11 -9.75 7.31
N ALA A 78 -8.18 -10.64 7.66
CA ALA A 78 -8.31 -12.07 7.47
C ALA A 78 -9.45 -12.66 8.31
N LYS A 79 -9.59 -12.28 9.59
CA LYS A 79 -10.76 -12.66 10.41
C LYS A 79 -12.07 -12.22 9.76
N LEU A 80 -12.12 -10.98 9.26
CA LEU A 80 -13.29 -10.46 8.56
C LEU A 80 -13.60 -11.26 7.27
N ALA A 81 -12.59 -11.63 6.50
CA ALA A 81 -12.78 -12.47 5.32
C ALA A 81 -13.29 -13.88 5.69
N ILE A 82 -12.77 -14.47 6.77
CA ILE A 82 -13.22 -15.77 7.27
C ILE A 82 -14.71 -15.75 7.62
N THR A 83 -15.21 -14.65 8.20
CA THR A 83 -16.62 -14.50 8.57
C THR A 83 -17.52 -14.16 7.37
N LEU A 84 -17.03 -13.35 6.42
CA LEU A 84 -17.82 -12.91 5.26
C LEU A 84 -17.94 -13.95 4.14
N PHE A 85 -16.98 -14.86 4.00
CA PHE A 85 -17.00 -15.90 2.96
C PHE A 85 -17.39 -17.26 3.57
N PRO A 86 -18.67 -17.66 3.57
CA PRO A 86 -19.12 -18.90 4.23
C PRO A 86 -18.91 -20.16 3.35
N PHE A 87 -17.84 -20.21 2.57
CA PHE A 87 -17.54 -21.33 1.67
C PHE A 87 -16.07 -21.72 1.74
N GLY A 88 -15.77 -22.97 1.37
CA GLY A 88 -14.42 -23.53 1.45
C GLY A 88 -13.86 -23.61 2.88
N SER A 89 -12.62 -24.08 2.97
CA SER A 89 -11.86 -24.13 4.22
C SER A 89 -11.46 -22.73 4.69
N ILE A 90 -11.17 -22.57 5.99
CA ILE A 90 -10.64 -21.31 6.53
C ILE A 90 -9.36 -20.90 5.78
N ALA A 91 -8.47 -21.86 5.53
CA ALA A 91 -7.25 -21.64 4.75
C ALA A 91 -7.56 -21.10 3.34
N TYR A 92 -8.51 -21.70 2.64
CA TYR A 92 -8.93 -21.25 1.32
C TYR A 92 -9.46 -19.81 1.34
N ARG A 93 -10.23 -19.41 2.36
CA ARG A 93 -10.76 -18.04 2.48
C ARG A 93 -9.64 -17.00 2.64
N VAL A 94 -8.61 -17.32 3.44
CA VAL A 94 -7.47 -16.41 3.65
C VAL A 94 -6.55 -16.39 2.43
N ASN A 95 -6.31 -17.54 1.78
CA ASN A 95 -5.58 -17.60 0.52
C ASN A 95 -6.30 -16.76 -0.56
N LEU A 96 -7.63 -16.89 -0.66
CA LEU A 96 -8.45 -16.11 -1.59
C LEU A 96 -8.35 -14.60 -1.32
N LEU A 97 -8.39 -14.19 -0.05
CA LEU A 97 -8.17 -12.79 0.33
C LEU A 97 -6.82 -12.28 -0.17
N CYS A 98 -5.76 -13.05 0.00
CA CYS A 98 -4.42 -12.68 -0.48
C CYS A 98 -4.37 -12.57 -2.01
N GLY A 99 -5.04 -13.49 -2.72
CA GLY A 99 -5.16 -13.45 -4.18
C GLY A 99 -5.90 -12.20 -4.66
N LEU A 100 -6.97 -11.81 -3.96
CA LEU A 100 -7.68 -10.57 -4.25
C LEU A 100 -6.80 -9.34 -4.00
N PHE A 101 -6.01 -9.31 -2.91
CA PHE A 101 -5.06 -8.22 -2.69
C PHE A 101 -4.00 -8.11 -3.79
N GLY A 102 -3.44 -9.23 -4.23
CA GLY A 102 -2.50 -9.28 -5.34
C GLY A 102 -3.12 -8.76 -6.65
N ALA A 103 -4.37 -9.13 -6.94
CA ALA A 103 -5.10 -8.65 -8.11
C ALA A 103 -5.40 -7.14 -8.05
N VAL A 104 -5.77 -6.62 -6.87
CA VAL A 104 -5.94 -5.16 -6.68
C VAL A 104 -4.61 -4.44 -6.86
N ALA A 105 -3.52 -4.96 -6.32
CA ALA A 105 -2.18 -4.39 -6.50
C ALA A 105 -1.80 -4.30 -7.99
N ALA A 106 -2.06 -5.35 -8.76
CA ALA A 106 -1.82 -5.38 -10.21
C ALA A 106 -2.66 -4.33 -10.96
N SER A 107 -3.94 -4.18 -10.60
CA SER A 107 -4.82 -3.15 -11.17
C SER A 107 -4.34 -1.73 -10.84
N LEU A 108 -3.87 -1.50 -9.61
CA LEU A 108 -3.31 -0.20 -9.21
C LEU A 108 -2.00 0.11 -9.96
N LEU A 109 -1.17 -0.91 -10.20
CA LEU A 109 0.04 -0.77 -11.02
C LEU A 109 -0.31 -0.45 -12.48
N PHE A 110 -1.27 -1.16 -13.08
CA PHE A 110 -1.80 -0.83 -14.41
C PHE A 110 -2.24 0.62 -14.45
N PHE A 111 -3.04 1.05 -13.47
CA PHE A 111 -3.58 2.40 -13.43
C PHE A 111 -2.45 3.44 -13.34
N THR A 112 -1.48 3.23 -12.46
CA THR A 112 -0.32 4.11 -12.29
C THR A 112 0.45 4.25 -13.61
N VAL A 113 0.79 3.14 -14.25
CA VAL A 113 1.56 3.12 -15.51
C VAL A 113 0.75 3.72 -16.66
N PHE A 114 -0.55 3.44 -16.73
CA PHE A 114 -1.44 4.03 -17.72
C PHE A 114 -1.53 5.56 -17.58
N ARG A 115 -1.62 6.08 -16.35
CA ARG A 115 -1.67 7.53 -16.10
C ARG A 115 -0.34 8.21 -16.43
N LEU A 116 0.79 7.57 -16.15
CA LEU A 116 2.12 8.10 -16.47
C LEU A 116 2.40 8.05 -17.99
N SER A 117 2.30 6.87 -18.61
CA SER A 117 2.66 6.64 -20.01
C SER A 117 1.58 7.05 -21.02
N GLY A 118 0.30 7.00 -20.64
CA GLY A 118 -0.84 7.13 -21.55
C GLY A 118 -1.12 5.89 -22.41
N SER A 119 -0.35 4.81 -22.23
CA SER A 119 -0.48 3.58 -23.00
C SER A 119 -1.15 2.47 -22.20
N SER A 120 -2.26 1.95 -22.70
CA SER A 120 -2.92 0.76 -22.14
C SER A 120 -2.03 -0.47 -22.25
N ALA A 121 -1.29 -0.61 -23.36
CA ALA A 121 -0.37 -1.74 -23.55
C ALA A 121 0.75 -1.73 -22.51
N GLY A 122 1.34 -0.55 -22.24
CA GLY A 122 2.37 -0.40 -21.21
C GLY A 122 1.85 -0.76 -19.81
N GLY A 123 0.63 -0.34 -19.48
CA GLY A 123 -0.02 -0.72 -18.23
C GLY A 123 -0.27 -2.22 -18.12
N ILE A 124 -0.76 -2.87 -19.19
CA ILE A 124 -1.03 -4.31 -19.22
C ILE A 124 0.27 -5.10 -19.06
N LEU A 125 1.33 -4.69 -19.76
CA LEU A 125 2.64 -5.34 -19.64
C LEU A 125 3.21 -5.21 -18.22
N ALA A 126 3.14 -4.02 -17.62
CA ALA A 126 3.63 -3.82 -16.26
C ALA A 126 2.85 -4.67 -15.23
N ALA A 127 1.52 -4.67 -15.32
CA ALA A 127 0.68 -5.50 -14.45
C ALA A 127 0.92 -7.00 -14.68
N GLY A 128 1.04 -7.44 -15.93
CA GLY A 128 1.30 -8.84 -16.29
C GLY A 128 2.66 -9.32 -15.78
N VAL A 129 3.73 -8.57 -16.04
CA VAL A 129 5.08 -8.90 -15.54
C VAL A 129 5.11 -8.95 -14.02
N PHE A 130 4.44 -8.00 -13.35
CA PHE A 130 4.31 -8.00 -11.90
C PHE A 130 3.56 -9.23 -11.39
N SER A 131 2.34 -9.48 -11.87
CA SER A 131 1.46 -10.56 -11.39
C SER A 131 2.01 -11.95 -11.67
N PHE A 132 2.62 -12.15 -12.85
CA PHE A 132 3.13 -13.44 -13.28
C PHE A 132 4.61 -13.66 -12.94
N SER A 133 5.25 -12.71 -12.25
CA SER A 133 6.56 -12.96 -11.66
C SER A 133 6.46 -14.01 -10.55
N ARG A 134 7.48 -14.87 -10.44
CA ARG A 134 7.49 -16.00 -9.52
C ARG A 134 7.19 -15.60 -8.08
N LEU A 135 7.83 -14.54 -7.58
CA LEU A 135 7.67 -14.09 -6.19
C LEU A 135 6.28 -13.51 -5.95
N THR A 136 5.81 -12.61 -6.81
CA THR A 136 4.48 -12.02 -6.64
C THR A 136 3.40 -13.08 -6.72
N TRP A 137 3.47 -13.99 -7.69
CA TRP A 137 2.48 -15.06 -7.81
C TRP A 137 2.46 -15.92 -6.55
N GLN A 138 3.61 -16.47 -6.15
CA GLN A 138 3.72 -17.38 -5.01
C GLN A 138 3.14 -16.77 -3.74
N TRP A 139 3.46 -15.50 -3.46
CA TRP A 139 2.98 -14.81 -2.26
C TRP A 139 1.55 -14.25 -2.39
N SER A 140 1.01 -14.17 -3.61
CA SER A 140 -0.39 -13.79 -3.87
C SER A 140 -1.36 -14.94 -3.69
N ILE A 141 -0.94 -16.18 -3.93
CA ILE A 141 -1.83 -17.34 -3.76
C ILE A 141 -1.75 -17.99 -2.37
N ALA A 142 -0.78 -17.59 -1.55
CA ALA A 142 -0.61 -18.09 -0.18
C ALA A 142 -1.10 -17.07 0.87
N ALA A 143 -1.52 -17.57 2.04
CA ALA A 143 -1.97 -16.77 3.18
C ALA A 143 -0.82 -16.02 3.84
N GLU A 144 -0.34 -14.97 3.17
CA GLU A 144 0.88 -14.27 3.52
C GLU A 144 0.68 -12.75 3.45
N VAL A 145 1.42 -12.05 4.30
CA VAL A 145 1.29 -10.61 4.55
C VAL A 145 1.80 -9.72 3.39
N PHE A 146 2.56 -10.32 2.47
CA PHE A 146 3.22 -9.62 1.37
C PHE A 146 2.23 -9.07 0.34
N SER A 147 1.10 -9.76 0.12
CA SER A 147 0.10 -9.34 -0.87
C SER A 147 -0.66 -8.11 -0.42
N LEU A 148 -0.95 -8.01 0.87
CA LEU A 148 -1.50 -6.79 1.46
C LEU A 148 -0.47 -5.65 1.41
N ASN A 149 0.81 -5.93 1.66
CA ASN A 149 1.87 -4.93 1.48
C ASN A 149 1.96 -4.42 0.03
N ASN A 150 1.91 -5.31 -0.95
CA ASN A 150 1.92 -4.94 -2.38
C ASN A 150 0.72 -4.08 -2.77
N LEU A 151 -0.47 -4.34 -2.20
CA LEU A 151 -1.64 -3.49 -2.38
C LEU A 151 -1.36 -2.08 -1.86
N PHE A 152 -0.79 -1.94 -0.66
CA PHE A 152 -0.44 -0.63 -0.11
C PHE A 152 0.58 0.11 -0.97
N VAL A 153 1.62 -0.57 -1.46
CA VAL A 153 2.59 0.02 -2.40
C VAL A 153 1.91 0.54 -3.66
N GLY A 154 1.06 -0.29 -4.28
CA GLY A 154 0.29 0.12 -5.47
C GLY A 154 -0.64 1.31 -5.19
N LEU A 155 -1.26 1.34 -4.01
CA LEU A 155 -2.14 2.44 -3.59
C LEU A 155 -1.36 3.74 -3.41
N LEU A 156 -0.20 3.69 -2.74
CA LEU A 156 0.67 4.86 -2.55
C LEU A 156 1.20 5.40 -3.89
N MET A 157 1.56 4.53 -4.82
CA MET A 157 1.95 4.94 -6.17
C MET A 157 0.80 5.62 -6.92
N ALA A 158 -0.40 5.01 -6.92
CA ALA A 158 -1.57 5.60 -7.56
C ALA A 158 -1.94 6.96 -6.95
N LEU A 159 -1.89 7.09 -5.61
CA LEU A 159 -2.12 8.35 -4.91
C LEU A 159 -1.09 9.42 -5.26
N THR A 160 0.17 9.04 -5.46
CA THR A 160 1.24 9.97 -5.86
C THR A 160 0.97 10.55 -7.25
N VAL A 161 0.55 9.72 -8.21
CA VAL A 161 0.16 10.19 -9.54
C VAL A 161 -1.06 11.10 -9.46
N HIS A 162 -2.08 10.72 -8.68
CA HIS A 162 -3.25 11.56 -8.44
C HIS A 162 -2.90 12.91 -7.79
N PHE A 163 -1.93 12.94 -6.88
CA PHE A 163 -1.45 14.17 -6.25
C PHE A 163 -0.79 15.12 -7.25
N GLU A 164 -0.02 14.58 -8.19
CA GLU A 164 0.62 15.38 -9.25
C GLU A 164 -0.42 16.02 -10.18
N GLU A 165 -1.44 15.26 -10.54
CA GLU A 165 -2.50 15.68 -11.48
C GLU A 165 -3.53 16.63 -10.87
N ALA A 166 -3.63 16.67 -9.54
CA ALA A 166 -4.57 17.52 -8.83
C ALA A 166 -4.37 19.00 -9.20
N ALA A 167 -5.47 19.65 -9.62
CA ALA A 167 -5.44 21.02 -10.12
C ALA A 167 -5.44 22.05 -8.98
N THR A 168 -6.09 21.72 -7.85
CA THR A 168 -6.29 22.65 -6.73
C THR A 168 -5.46 22.28 -5.51
N ALA A 169 -5.06 23.27 -4.71
CA ALA A 169 -4.34 23.06 -3.46
C ALA A 169 -5.16 22.24 -2.45
N LYS A 170 -6.49 22.48 -2.40
CA LYS A 170 -7.42 21.74 -1.53
C LYS A 170 -7.46 20.25 -1.87
N GLU A 171 -7.52 19.92 -3.16
CA GLU A 171 -7.50 18.53 -3.64
C GLU A 171 -6.17 17.83 -3.33
N ARG A 172 -5.03 18.51 -3.55
CA ARG A 172 -3.71 17.99 -3.15
C ARG A 172 -3.61 17.71 -1.66
N SER A 173 -4.09 18.63 -0.82
CA SER A 173 -4.11 18.42 0.63
C SER A 173 -4.98 17.22 1.02
N LYS A 174 -6.15 17.06 0.38
CA LYS A 174 -7.02 15.90 0.60
C LYS A 174 -6.32 14.59 0.24
N ILE A 175 -5.67 14.52 -0.92
CA ILE A 175 -4.95 13.33 -1.39
C ILE A 175 -3.77 13.03 -0.46
N ALA A 176 -3.01 14.05 -0.04
CA ALA A 176 -1.90 13.88 0.90
C ALA A 176 -2.37 13.33 2.27
N LYS A 177 -3.52 13.78 2.78
CA LYS A 177 -4.12 13.24 4.02
C LYS A 177 -4.50 11.76 3.88
N ILE A 178 -5.10 11.40 2.75
CA ILE A 178 -5.43 9.99 2.45
C ILE A 178 -4.13 9.16 2.35
N GLY A 179 -3.11 9.66 1.64
CA GLY A 179 -1.81 9.01 1.55
C GLY A 179 -1.15 8.81 2.92
N ALA A 180 -1.16 9.84 3.78
CA ALA A 180 -0.62 9.74 5.13
C ALA A 180 -1.36 8.72 6.00
N PHE A 181 -2.69 8.64 5.88
CA PHE A 181 -3.48 7.60 6.54
C PHE A 181 -3.12 6.20 6.03
N CYS A 182 -3.01 6.03 4.70
CA CYS A 182 -2.59 4.76 4.09
C CYS A 182 -1.17 4.35 4.53
N CYS A 183 -0.23 5.29 4.63
CA CYS A 183 1.11 5.02 5.15
C CYS A 183 1.05 4.49 6.59
N GLY A 184 0.28 5.16 7.47
CA GLY A 184 0.10 4.70 8.85
C GLY A 184 -0.50 3.29 8.92
N LEU A 185 -1.55 3.04 8.14
CA LEU A 185 -2.22 1.75 8.07
C LEU A 185 -1.28 0.64 7.55
N SER A 186 -0.46 0.95 6.55
CA SER A 186 0.49 -0.02 5.98
C SER A 186 1.61 -0.43 6.93
N LEU A 187 2.02 0.46 7.86
CA LEU A 187 3.01 0.15 8.90
C LEU A 187 2.48 -0.87 9.90
N CYS A 188 1.16 -0.95 10.10
CA CYS A 188 0.50 -2.00 10.90
C CYS A 188 0.47 -3.37 10.20
N ASN A 189 0.88 -3.44 8.93
CA ASN A 189 1.03 -4.70 8.21
C ASN A 189 2.50 -5.11 8.13
N GLN A 190 3.32 -4.36 7.40
CA GLN A 190 4.72 -4.77 7.17
C GLN A 190 5.64 -3.56 7.16
N HIS A 191 6.72 -3.62 7.95
CA HIS A 191 7.64 -2.49 8.13
C HIS A 191 8.42 -2.13 6.86
N THR A 192 8.54 -3.06 5.91
CA THR A 192 9.23 -2.83 4.62
C THR A 192 8.61 -1.69 3.80
N ILE A 193 7.35 -1.32 4.07
CA ILE A 193 6.71 -0.16 3.44
C ILE A 193 7.50 1.14 3.67
N ILE A 194 8.28 1.21 4.75
CA ILE A 194 9.10 2.40 5.08
C ILE A 194 10.02 2.80 3.94
N LEU A 195 10.56 1.83 3.17
CA LEU A 195 11.45 2.10 2.04
C LEU A 195 10.75 2.93 0.94
N TYR A 196 9.48 2.62 0.66
CA TYR A 196 8.68 3.38 -0.29
C TYR A 196 8.30 4.75 0.26
N VAL A 197 7.91 4.80 1.54
CA VAL A 197 7.51 6.04 2.22
C VAL A 197 8.68 7.04 2.26
N LEU A 198 9.90 6.56 2.48
CA LEU A 198 11.12 7.39 2.50
C LEU A 198 11.42 8.05 1.15
N CYS A 199 11.02 7.45 0.03
CA CYS A 199 11.16 8.09 -1.29
C CYS A 199 9.99 9.05 -1.58
N ILE A 200 8.75 8.64 -1.25
CA ILE A 200 7.54 9.38 -1.62
C ILE A 200 7.37 10.66 -0.79
N ILE A 201 7.63 10.62 0.53
CA ILE A 201 7.40 11.77 1.42
C ILE A 201 8.29 12.96 1.05
N PRO A 202 9.63 12.82 0.91
CA PRO A 202 10.49 13.95 0.54
C PRO A 202 10.11 14.54 -0.82
N TRP A 203 9.72 13.68 -1.79
CA TRP A 203 9.25 14.13 -3.09
C TRP A 203 7.97 14.97 -2.99
N ILE A 204 6.96 14.49 -2.26
CA ILE A 204 5.71 15.24 -2.04
C ILE A 204 5.99 16.55 -1.31
N LEU A 205 6.85 16.53 -0.30
CA LEU A 205 7.24 17.72 0.46
C LEU A 205 7.92 18.75 -0.44
N PHE A 206 8.88 18.32 -1.26
CA PHE A 206 9.54 19.16 -2.25
C PHE A 206 8.54 19.81 -3.21
N GLN A 207 7.55 19.05 -3.70
CA GLN A 207 6.51 19.56 -4.59
C GLN A 207 5.58 20.57 -3.91
N LEU A 208 5.28 20.40 -2.62
CA LEU A 208 4.51 21.35 -1.83
C LEU A 208 5.28 22.66 -1.59
N LEU A 209 6.57 22.56 -1.28
CA LEU A 209 7.46 23.71 -1.07
C LEU A 209 7.66 24.52 -2.36
N LYS A 210 7.93 23.83 -3.49
CA LYS A 210 8.16 24.47 -4.79
C LYS A 210 6.95 25.24 -5.31
N LYS A 211 5.73 24.79 -5.00
CA LYS A 211 4.49 25.44 -5.49
C LYS A 211 3.98 26.60 -4.63
N LYS A 212 4.69 26.99 -3.56
CA LYS A 212 4.41 28.16 -2.72
C LYS A 212 2.90 28.38 -2.47
N SER A 213 2.18 27.32 -2.10
CA SER A 213 0.91 27.45 -1.40
C SER A 213 1.25 27.42 0.07
N GLY A 214 0.96 28.50 0.82
CA GLY A 214 1.29 28.62 2.24
C GLY A 214 0.79 27.43 3.07
N VAL A 215 1.66 26.43 3.23
CA VAL A 215 1.46 25.36 4.19
C VAL A 215 2.14 25.85 5.47
N PRO A 216 1.38 26.08 6.57
CA PRO A 216 1.96 26.52 7.82
C PRO A 216 3.02 25.51 8.29
N SER A 217 4.10 26.01 8.88
CA SER A 217 5.27 25.26 9.39
C SER A 217 4.91 24.03 10.24
N TYR A 218 3.68 23.97 10.75
CA TYR A 218 3.05 22.83 11.42
C TYR A 218 3.08 21.50 10.63
N PHE A 219 2.97 21.51 9.30
CA PHE A 219 3.02 20.26 8.50
C PHE A 219 4.42 19.67 8.37
N ILE A 220 5.44 20.52 8.35
CA ILE A 220 6.84 20.10 8.42
C ILE A 220 7.10 19.50 9.80
N TYR A 221 6.61 20.16 10.86
CA TYR A 221 6.75 19.71 12.23
C TYR A 221 6.09 18.34 12.47
N LEU A 222 4.86 18.11 12.00
CA LEU A 222 4.17 16.82 12.17
C LEU A 222 4.83 15.66 11.39
N THR A 223 5.37 15.94 10.21
CA THR A 223 6.04 14.92 9.40
C THR A 223 7.41 14.57 10.00
N VAL A 224 8.15 15.58 10.46
CA VAL A 224 9.42 15.42 11.18
C VAL A 224 9.22 14.71 12.52
N CYS A 225 8.22 15.08 13.32
CA CYS A 225 7.92 14.42 14.59
C CYS A 225 7.50 12.95 14.40
N ARG A 226 6.78 12.61 13.32
CA ARG A 226 6.40 11.22 13.04
C ARG A 226 7.56 10.37 12.52
N VAL A 227 8.45 10.96 11.73
CA VAL A 227 9.69 10.29 11.30
C VAL A 227 10.66 10.14 12.48
N LEU A 228 10.78 11.14 13.35
CA LEU A 228 11.59 11.04 14.58
C LEU A 228 11.02 10.03 15.57
N ALA A 229 9.69 9.96 15.74
CA ALA A 229 9.05 8.93 16.54
C ALA A 229 9.29 7.52 15.95
N LEU A 230 9.28 7.40 14.62
CA LEU A 230 9.60 6.15 13.93
C LEU A 230 11.09 5.79 14.06
N CYS A 231 12.00 6.76 14.02
CA CYS A 231 13.43 6.56 14.28
C CYS A 231 13.69 6.18 15.75
N HIS A 232 12.92 6.71 16.69
CA HIS A 232 13.02 6.37 18.11
C HIS A 232 12.49 4.95 18.39
N MET A 233 11.43 4.53 17.70
CA MET A 233 10.88 3.17 17.77
C MET A 233 11.74 2.13 17.03
N LEU A 234 12.57 2.56 16.07
CA LEU A 234 13.49 1.71 15.30
C LEU A 234 14.90 1.68 15.88
N ALA A 235 15.20 2.43 16.94
CA ALA A 235 16.43 2.28 17.70
C ALA A 235 16.28 1.07 18.63
N PRO A 236 16.88 -0.09 18.32
CA PRO A 236 16.86 -1.23 19.22
C PRO A 236 17.82 -0.93 20.37
N GLY A 237 17.31 -0.97 21.61
CA GLY A 237 18.07 -1.23 22.83
C GLY A 237 19.44 -0.55 22.98
N ALA A 238 19.45 0.69 23.47
CA ALA A 238 20.63 1.28 24.11
C ALA A 238 20.33 1.76 25.55
N GLU A 239 19.34 1.17 26.22
CA GLU A 239 18.99 1.54 27.60
C GLU A 239 18.55 0.36 28.47
N GLU A 240 19.02 -0.86 28.16
CA GLU A 240 18.92 -1.99 29.07
C GLU A 240 20.30 -2.62 29.30
N SER A 241 21.22 -1.81 29.84
CA SER A 241 22.48 -2.29 30.42
C SER A 241 22.87 -1.46 31.64
N ALA A 242 21.95 -1.35 32.60
CA ALA A 242 22.25 -0.89 33.96
C ALA A 242 21.36 -1.56 35.02
N LEU A 243 20.81 -2.75 34.74
CA LEU A 243 20.31 -3.64 35.79
C LEU A 243 21.50 -4.35 36.42
N ASN A 244 22.00 -3.67 37.44
CA ASN A 244 23.00 -4.05 38.41
C ASN A 244 23.05 -5.57 38.67
N LYS A 245 24.19 -6.21 38.36
CA LYS A 245 24.50 -7.63 38.67
C LYS A 245 24.61 -7.93 40.18
N THR A 246 24.04 -7.06 41.03
CA THR A 246 24.15 -7.14 42.49
C THR A 246 22.82 -7.52 43.16
N ASP A 247 21.69 -7.57 42.44
CA ASP A 247 20.37 -7.88 43.00
C ASP A 247 19.85 -9.32 42.75
N ILE A 248 20.66 -10.21 42.19
CA ILE A 248 20.27 -11.62 41.96
C ILE A 248 20.73 -12.55 43.11
N ALA A 249 21.54 -12.05 44.05
CA ALA A 249 22.04 -12.84 45.19
C ALA A 249 21.11 -12.87 46.42
N SER A 250 19.98 -12.15 46.42
CA SER A 250 19.05 -12.05 47.56
C SER A 250 17.75 -12.83 47.40
N ILE A 251 17.59 -13.63 46.34
CA ILE A 251 16.38 -14.43 46.07
C ILE A 251 16.61 -15.94 46.20
N VAL A 252 17.84 -16.39 46.53
CA VAL A 252 18.15 -17.82 46.71
C VAL A 252 18.92 -18.10 48.02
N ASN A 253 18.65 -17.36 49.09
CA ASN A 253 18.99 -17.76 50.46
C ASN A 253 17.98 -17.19 51.46
#